data_AF-A0A7C3GF88-F1
#
_entry.id   AF-A0A7C3GF88-F1
#
_cell.length_a   1.000
_cell.length_b   1.000
_cell.length_c   1.000
_cell.angle_alpha   90.00
_cell.angle_beta   90.00
_cell.angle_gamma   90.00
#
_symmetry.space_group_name_H-M   'P 1'
#
loop_
_entity.id
_entity.type
_entity.pdbx_description
1 polymer ?
#
loop_
_entity_poly.entity_id
_entity_poly.type
_entity_poly.pdbx_seq_one_letter_code
_entity_poly.pdbx_strand_id
1 'polypeptide(L)'
;MSRLKLGACGVDCNECGTYNKEHDLKAAEAMVEWYREQGWIEKNEGAEAVQKNPPFCKGCWGKKSEDHLIKDCHIRTCCEEKGINHCGDCGVFPCEPYIEWIDNLDHHKKAMEYLLLLKQARK
;
A
#
# COMPACT_ATOMS: atom_id res chain seq x y z
N MET A 1 8.84 19.28 -4.84
CA MET A 1 8.60 18.05 -4.08
C MET A 1 8.68 16.88 -5.06
N SER A 2 9.60 15.94 -4.83
CA SER A 2 9.65 14.67 -5.56
C SER A 2 8.26 14.03 -5.50
N ARG A 3 7.70 13.57 -6.62
CA ARG A 3 6.39 12.90 -6.62
C ARG A 3 6.52 11.65 -5.75
N LEU A 4 5.90 11.66 -4.58
CA LEU A 4 5.82 10.48 -3.74
C LEU A 4 5.07 9.39 -4.53
N LYS A 5 5.62 8.18 -4.47
CA LYS A 5 5.11 7.01 -5.16
C LYS A 5 3.95 6.45 -4.31
N LEU A 6 2.78 7.09 -4.42
CA LEU A 6 1.62 6.78 -3.60
C LEU A 6 0.68 5.74 -4.19
N GLY A 7 0.33 4.77 -3.37
CA GLY A 7 -0.82 3.93 -3.65
C GLY A 7 -2.14 4.72 -3.68
N ALA A 8 -3.19 4.08 -4.18
CA ALA A 8 -4.55 4.61 -4.11
C ALA A 8 -4.96 5.01 -2.67
N CYS A 9 -4.45 4.29 -1.66
CA CYS A 9 -4.65 4.56 -0.25
C CYS A 9 -3.77 5.68 0.33
N GLY A 10 -2.85 6.26 -0.42
CA GLY A 10 -1.93 7.30 0.09
C GLY A 10 -0.73 6.78 0.88
N VAL A 11 -0.55 5.46 1.00
CA VAL A 11 0.69 4.89 1.54
C VAL A 11 1.83 5.23 0.57
N ASP A 12 2.91 5.79 1.10
CA ASP A 12 4.15 5.95 0.36
C ASP A 12 4.78 4.58 0.15
N CYS A 13 4.97 4.18 -1.10
CA CYS A 13 5.64 2.93 -1.40
C CYS A 13 7.08 2.90 -0.88
N ASN A 14 7.75 4.05 -0.68
CA ASN A 14 9.07 4.06 -0.04
C ASN A 14 9.02 3.65 1.45
N GLU A 15 7.87 3.69 2.10
CA GLU A 15 7.65 3.22 3.47
C GLU A 15 6.89 1.89 3.54
N CYS A 16 6.54 1.30 2.39
CA CYS A 16 5.73 0.09 2.32
C CYS A 16 6.59 -1.18 2.42
N GLY A 17 6.39 -1.99 3.46
CA GLY A 17 7.13 -3.25 3.67
C GLY A 17 7.02 -4.21 2.49
N THR A 18 5.82 -4.35 1.93
CA THR A 18 5.54 -5.19 0.76
C THR A 18 6.28 -4.77 -0.51
N TYR A 19 6.44 -3.46 -0.73
CA TYR A 19 7.19 -2.92 -1.87
C TYR A 19 8.70 -3.03 -1.66
N ASN A 20 9.16 -2.76 -0.44
CA ASN A 20 10.58 -2.71 -0.10
C ASN A 20 11.22 -4.08 0.20
N LYS A 21 10.43 -5.14 0.46
CA LYS A 21 10.94 -6.45 0.89
C LYS A 21 12.10 -6.98 0.05
N GLU A 22 12.10 -6.72 -1.27
CA GLU A 22 13.13 -7.22 -2.20
C GLU A 22 14.51 -6.62 -1.93
N HIS A 23 14.56 -5.42 -1.34
CA HIS A 23 15.78 -4.64 -1.16
C HIS A 23 16.06 -4.27 0.31
N ASP A 24 15.11 -4.51 1.20
CA ASP A 24 15.23 -4.25 2.63
C ASP A 24 14.87 -5.50 3.44
N LEU A 25 15.87 -6.04 4.13
CA LEU A 25 15.72 -7.24 4.95
C LEU A 25 14.79 -7.01 6.16
N LYS A 26 14.75 -5.79 6.72
CA LYS A 26 13.81 -5.46 7.81
C LYS A 26 12.38 -5.41 7.30
N ALA A 27 12.18 -4.85 6.11
CA ALA A 27 10.88 -4.90 5.44
C ALA A 27 10.48 -6.35 5.17
N ALA A 28 11.40 -7.20 4.71
CA ALA A 28 11.14 -8.62 4.47
C ALA A 28 10.78 -9.37 5.76
N GLU A 29 11.48 -9.11 6.87
CA GLU A 29 11.21 -9.69 8.19
C GLU A 29 9.78 -9.37 8.65
N ALA A 30 9.34 -8.12 8.49
CA ALA A 30 7.98 -7.70 8.84
C ALA A 30 6.87 -8.38 8.01
N MET A 31 7.22 -8.96 6.86
CA MET A 31 6.27 -9.64 5.97
C MET A 31 6.26 -11.17 6.14
N VAL A 32 7.14 -11.75 6.97
CA VAL A 32 7.31 -13.21 7.08
C VAL A 32 6.00 -13.93 7.42
N GLU A 33 5.30 -13.50 8.46
CA GLU A 33 4.04 -14.16 8.86
C GLU A 33 2.98 -14.07 7.76
N TRP A 34 2.84 -12.89 7.15
CA TRP A 34 1.89 -12.72 6.04
C TRP A 34 2.25 -13.61 4.84
N TYR A 35 3.52 -13.71 4.46
CA TYR A 35 3.97 -14.59 3.38
C TYR A 35 3.70 -16.07 3.66
N ARG A 36 3.80 -16.50 4.93
CA ARG A 36 3.41 -17.85 5.35
C ARG A 36 1.91 -18.07 5.25
N GLU A 37 1.09 -17.11 5.70
CA GLU A 37 -0.37 -17.18 5.58
C GLU A 37 -0.83 -17.30 4.13
N GLN A 38 -0.11 -16.65 3.20
CA GLN A 38 -0.38 -16.77 1.76
C GLN A 38 0.15 -18.08 1.14
N GLY A 39 0.94 -18.88 1.86
CA GLY A 39 1.58 -20.09 1.35
C GLY A 39 2.70 -19.83 0.33
N TRP A 40 3.33 -18.65 0.37
CA TRP A 40 4.41 -18.28 -0.55
C TRP A 40 5.80 -18.65 -0.05
N ILE A 41 5.92 -18.98 1.24
CA ILE A 41 7.13 -19.49 1.88
C ILE A 41 6.75 -20.63 2.84
N GLU A 42 7.70 -21.51 3.11
CA GLU A 42 7.56 -22.62 4.05
C GLU A 42 7.60 -22.16 5.51
N LYS A 43 7.10 -23.00 6.43
CA LYS A 43 7.01 -22.69 7.87
C LYS A 43 8.36 -22.36 8.52
N ASN A 44 9.45 -22.97 8.05
CA ASN A 44 10.80 -22.78 8.54
C ASN A 44 11.60 -21.71 7.79
N GLU A 45 11.02 -21.09 6.76
CA GLU A 45 11.64 -20.01 6.00
C GLU A 45 11.43 -18.65 6.67
N GLY A 46 12.36 -17.71 6.45
CA GLY A 46 12.37 -16.37 7.04
C GLY A 46 12.53 -15.27 6.00
N ALA A 47 13.02 -14.10 6.43
CA ALA A 47 13.13 -12.91 5.58
C ALA A 47 13.85 -13.14 4.25
N GLU A 48 14.92 -13.94 4.21
CA GLU A 48 15.63 -14.20 2.95
C GLU A 48 14.75 -14.88 1.89
N ALA A 49 13.87 -15.79 2.31
CA ALA A 49 12.91 -16.42 1.40
C ALA A 49 11.89 -15.40 0.91
N VAL A 50 11.42 -14.51 1.80
CA VAL A 50 10.55 -13.38 1.43
C VAL A 50 11.21 -12.46 0.39
N GLN A 51 12.52 -12.20 0.47
CA GLN A 51 13.21 -11.36 -0.52
C GLN A 51 13.30 -12.02 -1.89
N LYS A 52 13.47 -13.35 -1.93
CA LYS A 52 13.78 -14.10 -3.15
C LYS A 52 12.54 -14.70 -3.82
N ASN A 53 11.48 -14.96 -3.06
CA ASN A 53 10.29 -15.64 -3.57
C ASN A 53 9.22 -14.66 -4.08
N PRO A 54 8.68 -14.91 -5.29
CA PRO A 54 7.51 -14.19 -5.77
C PRO A 54 6.27 -14.52 -4.90
N PRO A 55 5.27 -13.63 -4.88
CA PRO A 55 5.12 -12.51 -5.79
C PRO A 55 5.77 -11.20 -5.26
N PHE A 56 6.18 -10.35 -6.20
CA PHE A 56 6.82 -9.06 -5.94
C PHE A 56 5.84 -7.92 -6.20
N CYS A 57 5.71 -6.99 -5.25
CA CYS A 57 4.90 -5.81 -5.44
C CYS A 57 5.61 -4.83 -6.40
N LYS A 58 4.94 -4.42 -7.46
CA LYS A 58 5.44 -3.40 -8.40
C LYS A 58 4.88 -2.01 -8.14
N GLY A 59 4.19 -1.83 -7.01
CA GLY A 59 3.55 -0.58 -6.61
C GLY A 59 2.15 -0.41 -7.20
N CYS A 60 1.26 0.22 -6.44
CA CYS A 60 -0.14 0.46 -6.83
C CYS A 60 -0.39 1.92 -7.23
N TRP A 61 0.53 2.49 -8.02
CA TRP A 61 0.50 3.91 -8.39
C TRP A 61 -0.49 4.19 -9.51
N GLY A 62 -1.43 5.09 -9.23
CA GLY A 62 -2.40 5.55 -10.22
C GLY A 62 -3.44 4.51 -10.62
N LYS A 63 -4.31 4.92 -11.54
CA LYS A 63 -5.59 4.26 -11.86
C LYS A 63 -5.48 2.90 -12.57
N LYS A 64 -4.26 2.48 -12.94
CA LYS A 64 -4.01 1.36 -13.87
C LYS A 64 -2.73 0.60 -13.53
N SER A 65 -2.37 0.48 -12.26
CA SER A 65 -1.35 -0.51 -11.94
C SER A 65 -1.94 -1.89 -12.27
N GLU A 66 -1.26 -2.70 -13.08
CA GLU A 66 -1.76 -4.02 -13.50
C GLU A 66 -1.14 -5.15 -12.65
N ASP A 67 -0.07 -4.85 -11.92
CA ASP A 67 0.74 -5.81 -11.15
C ASP A 67 0.52 -5.68 -9.65
N HIS A 68 -0.71 -5.98 -9.22
CA HIS A 68 -1.08 -5.92 -7.81
C HIS A 68 -0.78 -7.20 -7.06
N LEU A 69 -0.02 -7.06 -5.96
CA LEU A 69 0.17 -8.15 -5.02
C LEU A 69 -1.12 -8.46 -4.24
N ILE A 70 -1.82 -7.41 -3.81
CA ILE A 70 -3.09 -7.51 -3.09
C ILE A 70 -4.22 -7.40 -4.11
N LYS A 71 -4.81 -8.54 -4.46
CA LYS A 71 -5.88 -8.60 -5.47
C LYS A 71 -7.16 -7.93 -4.99
N ASP A 72 -7.56 -8.18 -3.74
CA ASP A 72 -8.83 -7.70 -3.16
C ASP A 72 -8.64 -6.44 -2.30
N CYS A 73 -8.20 -5.34 -2.92
CA CYS A 73 -8.06 -4.06 -2.23
C CYS A 73 -9.25 -3.13 -2.52
N HIS A 74 -10.19 -3.03 -1.58
CA HIS A 74 -11.40 -2.22 -1.74
C HIS A 74 -11.13 -0.72 -1.99
N ILE A 75 -10.07 -0.14 -1.38
CA ILE A 75 -9.67 1.26 -1.61
C ILE A 75 -9.27 1.48 -3.06
N ARG A 76 -8.48 0.56 -3.61
CA ARG A 76 -8.03 0.61 -5.00
C ARG A 76 -9.23 0.52 -5.94
N THR A 77 -10.08 -0.50 -5.77
CA THR A 77 -11.27 -0.70 -6.59
C THR A 77 -12.15 0.56 -6.59
N CYS A 78 -12.37 1.16 -5.42
CA CYS A 78 -13.12 2.42 -5.31
C CYS A 78 -12.47 3.58 -6.08
N CYS A 79 -11.14 3.71 -6.08
CA CYS A 79 -10.43 4.73 -6.85
C CYS A 79 -10.50 4.47 -8.36
N GLU A 80 -10.40 3.21 -8.80
CA GLU A 80 -10.53 2.79 -10.20
C GLU A 80 -11.93 3.10 -10.73
N GLU A 81 -12.98 2.71 -10.01
CA GLU A 81 -14.38 2.97 -10.35
C GLU A 81 -14.69 4.47 -10.47
N LYS A 82 -14.11 5.28 -9.57
CA LYS A 82 -14.26 6.76 -9.59
C LYS A 82 -13.33 7.44 -10.59
N GLY A 83 -12.41 6.70 -11.21
CA GLY A 83 -11.41 7.26 -12.11
C GLY A 83 -10.51 8.29 -11.44
N ILE A 84 -10.07 8.07 -10.20
CA ILE A 84 -9.18 8.95 -9.42
C ILE A 84 -7.87 8.24 -9.05
N ASN A 85 -6.78 8.98 -8.81
CA ASN A 85 -5.48 8.33 -8.57
C ASN A 85 -5.32 7.82 -7.13
N HIS A 86 -5.87 8.56 -6.18
CA HIS A 86 -5.80 8.23 -4.76
C HIS A 86 -6.98 8.84 -4.01
N CYS A 87 -7.27 8.35 -2.80
CA CYS A 87 -8.41 8.81 -2.00
C CYS A 87 -8.43 10.33 -1.77
N GLY A 88 -7.28 10.99 -1.66
CA GLY A 88 -7.19 12.46 -1.56
C GLY A 88 -7.77 13.25 -2.75
N ASP A 89 -7.94 12.62 -3.92
CA ASP A 89 -8.62 13.22 -5.09
C ASP A 89 -10.15 13.20 -4.94
N CYS A 90 -10.68 12.40 -4.00
CA CYS A 90 -12.11 12.22 -3.84
C CYS A 90 -12.74 13.40 -3.10
N GLY A 91 -13.89 13.89 -3.59
CA GLY A 91 -14.63 15.00 -2.97
C GLY A 91 -15.01 14.74 -1.52
N VAL A 92 -15.42 13.51 -1.19
CA VAL A 92 -15.88 13.09 0.13
C VAL A 92 -14.78 12.53 1.05
N PHE A 93 -13.51 12.56 0.61
CA PHE A 93 -12.41 12.10 1.45
C PHE A 93 -12.14 13.06 2.62
N PRO A 94 -11.90 12.56 3.85
CA PRO A 94 -11.92 11.15 4.25
C PRO A 94 -13.35 10.61 4.45
N CYS A 95 -13.66 9.45 3.87
CA CYS A 95 -14.95 8.78 4.03
C CYS A 95 -14.87 7.66 5.09
N GLU A 96 -16.01 7.25 5.65
CA GLU A 96 -16.10 6.24 6.70
C GLU A 96 -15.31 4.96 6.39
N PRO A 97 -15.43 4.32 5.20
CA PRO A 97 -14.67 3.10 4.91
C PRO A 97 -13.15 3.29 4.92
N TYR A 98 -12.68 4.48 4.59
CA TYR A 98 -11.26 4.81 4.65
C TYR A 98 -10.81 5.02 6.11
N ILE A 99 -11.65 5.63 6.93
CA ILE A 99 -11.39 5.82 8.37
C ILE A 99 -11.32 4.45 9.08
N GLU A 100 -12.22 3.53 8.74
CA GLU A 100 -12.15 2.15 9.25
C GLU A 100 -10.87 1.43 8.83
N TRP A 101 -10.41 1.64 7.59
CA TRP A 101 -9.17 1.03 7.09
C TRP A 101 -7.90 1.50 7.82
N ILE A 102 -7.86 2.73 8.34
CA ILE A 102 -6.68 3.25 9.04
C ILE A 102 -6.55 2.76 10.49
N ASP A 103 -7.58 2.09 11.04
CA ASP A 103 -7.81 2.06 12.49
C ASP A 103 -6.78 1.25 13.32
N ASN A 104 -5.82 0.55 12.72
CA ASN A 104 -4.91 -0.31 13.49
C ASN A 104 -3.43 -0.29 13.08
N LEU A 105 -3.03 0.46 12.04
CA LEU A 105 -1.65 0.47 11.55
C LEU A 105 -1.11 1.90 11.39
N ASP A 106 0.01 2.21 12.04
CA ASP A 106 0.59 3.57 12.06
C ASP A 106 0.91 4.10 10.66
N HIS A 107 1.33 3.23 9.73
CA HIS A 107 1.59 3.62 8.35
C HIS A 107 0.29 3.97 7.58
N HIS A 108 -0.87 3.43 7.96
CA HIS A 108 -2.15 3.85 7.40
C HIS A 108 -2.56 5.24 7.90
N LYS A 109 -2.28 5.57 9.17
CA LYS A 109 -2.54 6.91 9.73
C LYS A 109 -1.70 7.98 9.00
N LYS A 110 -0.41 7.71 8.80
CA LYS A 110 0.48 8.58 8.00
C LYS A 110 -0.03 8.77 6.57
N ALA A 111 -0.55 7.72 5.95
CA ALA A 111 -1.14 7.80 4.62
C ALA A 111 -2.31 8.81 4.57
N MET A 112 -3.18 8.78 5.59
CA MET A 112 -4.26 9.76 5.72
C MET A 112 -3.75 11.19 5.86
N GLU A 113 -2.78 11.42 6.76
CA GLU A 113 -2.18 12.74 6.98
C GLU A 113 -1.62 13.31 5.68
N TYR A 114 -0.89 12.49 4.92
CA TYR A 114 -0.33 12.93 3.65
C TYR A 114 -1.40 13.27 2.61
N LEU A 115 -2.45 12.46 2.48
CA LEU A 115 -3.56 12.76 1.58
C LEU A 115 -4.31 14.03 1.97
N LEU A 116 -4.47 14.31 3.27
CA LEU A 116 -5.07 15.55 3.77
C LEU A 116 -4.22 16.76 3.39
N LEU A 117 -2.89 16.68 3.54
CA LEU A 117 -1.97 17.73 3.13
C LEU A 117 -2.04 17.99 1.62
N LEU A 118 -2.06 16.93 0.80
CA LEU A 118 -2.20 17.04 -0.65
C LEU A 118 -3.52 17.69 -1.06
N LYS A 119 -4.62 17.36 -0.37
CA LYS A 119 -5.94 17.94 -0.64
C LYS A 119 -6.00 19.43 -0.29
N GLN A 120 -5.32 19.86 0.78
CA GLN A 120 -5.22 21.26 1.16
C GLN A 120 -4.37 22.07 0.16
N ALA A 121 -3.24 21.53 -0.29
CA ALA A 121 -2.34 22.20 -1.23
C ALA A 121 -2.91 22.40 -2.65
N ARG A 122 -4.08 21.83 -2.95
CA ARG A 122 -4.77 21.94 -4.26
C ARG A 122 -5.94 22.92 -4.25
N LYS A 123 -6.28 23.48 -3.09
CA LYS A 123 -7.25 24.58 -2.95
C LYS A 123 -6.53 25.91 -3.12
#